data_AF-A0A1Q9MZV6-F1
#
_entry.id   AF-A0A1Q9MZV6-F1
#
_cell.length_a   1.000
_cell.length_b   1.000
_cell.length_c   1.000
_cell.angle_alpha   90.00
_cell.angle_beta   90.00
_cell.angle_gamma   90.00
#
_symmetry.space_group_name_H-M   'P 1'
#
loop_
_entity.id
_entity.type
_entity.pdbx_description
1 polymer ?
#
loop_
_entity_poly.entity_id
_entity_poly.type
_entity_poly.pdbx_seq_one_letter_code
_entity_poly.pdbx_strand_id
1 'polypeptide(L)'
;MYGDLAVPNPLIANMAKLHFASKYHSFIELIQDIGGGIIGTAPDKKDWDNPDLHDYLEHYLGGSAKYSTLERMKMIHETMRQTCSHESAFHEIITMHAEGSMEAQKMMILAESPLSRYEEMAKRKAGIIPWGGGGKI
;
A
#
# COMPACT_ATOMS: atom_id res chain seq x y z
N MET A 1 19.98 -22.39 0.39
CA MET A 1 19.67 -23.80 0.06
C MET A 1 18.84 -24.34 1.22
N TYR A 2 17.51 -24.36 1.10
CA TYR A 2 16.58 -24.72 2.20
C TYR A 2 16.18 -26.21 2.17
N GLY A 3 17.13 -27.10 1.84
CA GLY A 3 16.87 -28.54 1.71
C GLY A 3 15.69 -28.85 0.78
N ASP A 4 14.81 -29.76 1.21
CA ASP A 4 13.59 -30.17 0.50
C ASP A 4 12.40 -29.22 0.72
N LEU A 5 12.59 -28.13 1.46
CA LEU A 5 11.54 -27.16 1.74
C LEU A 5 11.48 -26.11 0.63
N ALA A 6 10.30 -25.96 0.02
CA ALA A 6 10.05 -24.85 -0.90
C ALA A 6 10.04 -23.53 -0.13
N VAL A 7 10.95 -22.61 -0.46
CA VAL A 7 11.05 -21.28 0.14
C VAL A 7 10.96 -20.21 -0.96
N PRO A 8 10.17 -19.14 -0.77
CA PRO A 8 10.07 -18.06 -1.74
C PRO A 8 11.43 -17.40 -1.99
N ASN A 9 11.62 -16.87 -3.20
CA ASN A 9 12.85 -16.17 -3.54
C ASN A 9 13.02 -14.90 -2.66
N PRO A 10 14.08 -14.80 -1.84
CA PRO A 10 14.25 -13.70 -0.90
C PRO A 10 14.37 -12.33 -1.57
N LEU A 11 15.05 -12.25 -2.72
CA LEU A 11 15.19 -11.01 -3.48
C LEU A 11 13.82 -10.50 -3.95
N ILE A 12 12.99 -11.39 -4.51
CA ILE A 12 11.64 -11.04 -4.96
C ILE A 12 10.76 -10.61 -3.79
N ALA A 13 10.81 -11.32 -2.66
CA ALA A 13 10.03 -10.98 -1.47
C ALA A 13 10.38 -9.60 -0.93
N ASN A 14 11.68 -9.27 -0.79
CA ASN A 14 12.12 -7.96 -0.31
C ASN A 14 11.76 -6.83 -1.30
N MET A 15 11.88 -7.06 -2.61
CA MET A 15 11.43 -6.09 -3.61
C MET A 15 9.93 -5.83 -3.53
N ALA A 16 9.12 -6.88 -3.38
CA ALA A 16 7.66 -6.75 -3.24
C ALA A 16 7.28 -5.97 -1.99
N LYS A 17 7.90 -6.28 -0.84
CA LYS A 17 7.67 -5.56 0.41
C LYS A 17 8.05 -4.09 0.30
N LEU A 18 9.23 -3.77 -0.24
CA LEU A 18 9.67 -2.39 -0.43
C LEU A 18 8.71 -1.62 -1.36
N HIS A 19 8.29 -2.23 -2.46
CA HIS A 19 7.34 -1.63 -3.39
C HIS A 19 6.01 -1.30 -2.70
N PHE A 20 5.41 -2.29 -2.03
CA PHE A 20 4.16 -2.14 -1.29
C PHE A 20 4.26 -1.04 -0.22
N ALA A 21 5.26 -1.12 0.66
CA ALA A 21 5.44 -0.16 1.75
C ALA A 21 5.64 1.28 1.23
N SER A 22 6.46 1.45 0.18
CA SER A 22 6.77 2.78 -0.37
C SER A 22 5.60 3.47 -1.09
N LYS A 23 4.52 2.75 -1.39
CA LYS A 23 3.37 3.25 -2.15
C LYS A 23 2.07 3.29 -1.39
N TYR A 24 1.99 2.61 -0.24
CA TYR A 24 0.76 2.51 0.53
C TYR A 24 0.19 3.87 0.93
N HIS A 25 1.00 4.77 1.48
CA HIS A 25 0.51 6.09 1.91
C HIS A 25 0.04 6.94 0.73
N SER A 26 0.69 6.86 -0.44
CA SER A 26 0.19 7.52 -1.66
C SER A 26 -1.13 6.91 -2.14
N PHE A 27 -1.36 5.62 -1.93
CA PHE A 27 -2.66 4.99 -2.21
C PHE A 27 -3.74 5.48 -1.25
N ILE A 28 -3.43 5.60 0.04
CA ILE A 28 -4.34 6.19 1.04
C ILE A 28 -4.66 7.65 0.72
N GLU A 29 -3.65 8.45 0.36
CA GLU A 29 -3.82 9.84 -0.07
C GLU A 29 -4.81 9.97 -1.23
N LEU A 30 -4.70 9.12 -2.25
CA LEU A 30 -5.63 9.12 -3.38
C LEU A 30 -7.07 8.82 -2.96
N ILE A 31 -7.28 7.89 -2.02
CA ILE A 31 -8.63 7.60 -1.52
C ILE A 31 -9.17 8.80 -0.72
N GLN A 32 -8.32 9.44 0.09
CA GLN A 32 -8.71 10.61 0.86
C GLN A 32 -9.09 11.79 -0.05
N ASP A 33 -8.32 12.04 -1.12
CA ASP A 33 -8.61 13.07 -2.11
C ASP A 33 -9.94 12.81 -2.82
N ILE A 34 -10.16 11.57 -3.29
CA ILE A 34 -11.43 11.17 -3.93
C ILE A 34 -12.62 11.23 -2.96
N GLY A 35 -12.43 10.79 -1.71
CA GLY A 35 -13.46 10.75 -0.68
C GLY A 35 -13.89 12.13 -0.21
N GLY A 36 -12.99 13.12 -0.31
CA GLY A 36 -13.19 14.48 0.13
C GLY A 36 -13.33 14.60 1.65
N GLY A 37 -13.47 15.83 2.14
CA GLY A 37 -13.43 16.12 3.58
C GLY A 37 -14.49 15.41 4.43
N ILE A 38 -15.59 14.94 3.83
CA ILE A 38 -16.69 14.29 4.55
C ILE A 38 -16.24 12.99 5.23
N ILE A 39 -15.23 12.29 4.72
CA ILE A 39 -14.71 11.09 5.38
C ILE A 39 -14.06 11.41 6.74
N GLY A 40 -13.64 12.66 6.98
CA GLY A 40 -13.08 13.10 8.26
C GLY A 40 -14.07 13.89 9.14
N THR A 41 -15.26 14.21 8.64
CA THR A 41 -16.22 15.12 9.30
C THR A 41 -17.65 14.60 9.30
N ALA A 42 -17.88 13.36 8.89
CA ALA A 42 -19.20 12.75 8.83
C ALA A 42 -19.87 12.72 10.23
N PRO A 43 -21.16 13.08 10.33
CA PRO A 43 -21.94 12.83 11.53
C PRO A 43 -22.04 11.33 11.81
N ASP A 44 -22.23 10.99 13.09
CA ASP A 44 -22.25 9.60 13.53
C ASP A 44 -23.68 9.02 13.58
N LYS A 45 -23.79 7.78 14.05
CA LYS A 45 -25.09 7.11 14.17
C LYS A 45 -26.05 7.83 15.13
N LYS A 46 -25.53 8.46 16.19
CA LYS A 46 -26.38 9.17 17.16
C LYS A 46 -27.01 10.39 16.52
N ASP A 47 -26.28 11.09 15.67
CA ASP A 47 -26.83 12.21 14.89
C ASP A 47 -27.89 11.71 13.91
N TRP A 48 -27.64 10.57 13.24
CA TRP A 48 -28.60 9.96 12.31
C TRP A 48 -29.92 9.52 12.96
N ASP A 49 -29.82 8.95 14.16
CA ASP A 49 -30.97 8.46 14.93
C ASP A 49 -31.69 9.59 15.70
N ASN A 50 -31.14 10.82 15.71
CA ASN A 50 -31.75 11.96 16.38
C ASN A 50 -32.90 12.54 15.53
N PRO A 51 -34.15 12.53 16.03
CA PRO A 51 -35.32 13.00 15.27
C PRO A 51 -35.24 14.48 14.89
N ASP A 52 -34.52 15.31 15.66
CA ASP A 52 -34.39 16.74 15.38
C ASP A 52 -33.36 17.02 14.26
N LEU A 53 -32.45 16.08 13.99
CA LEU A 53 -31.38 16.21 12.99
C LEU A 53 -31.64 15.40 11.73
N HIS A 54 -32.35 14.27 11.85
CA HIS A 54 -32.50 13.27 10.80
C HIS A 54 -32.89 13.86 9.44
N ASP A 55 -33.94 14.69 9.40
CA ASP A 55 -34.43 15.27 8.15
C ASP A 55 -33.40 16.19 7.49
N TYR A 56 -32.59 16.90 8.27
CA TYR A 56 -31.50 17.72 7.76
C TYR A 56 -30.37 16.87 7.19
N LEU A 57 -30.01 15.79 7.86
CA LEU A 57 -28.97 14.87 7.40
C LEU A 57 -29.40 14.17 6.11
N GLU A 58 -30.63 13.66 6.07
CA GLU A 58 -31.22 13.02 4.88
C GLU A 58 -31.22 13.98 3.68
N HIS A 59 -31.56 15.25 3.90
CA HIS A 59 -31.62 16.27 2.85
C HIS A 59 -30.23 16.75 2.38
N TYR A 60 -29.35 17.15 3.30
CA TYR A 60 -28.09 17.82 2.94
C TYR A 60 -26.92 16.87 2.67
N LEU A 61 -26.96 15.64 3.20
CA LEU A 61 -25.91 14.65 2.99
C LEU A 61 -26.26 13.64 1.89
N GLY A 62 -27.40 13.83 1.23
CA GLY A 62 -27.73 13.15 -0.01
C GLY A 62 -26.68 13.38 -1.10
N GLY A 63 -26.63 12.46 -2.06
CA GLY A 63 -25.69 12.53 -3.18
C GLY A 63 -26.37 12.17 -4.50
N SER A 64 -25.84 11.16 -5.18
CA SER A 64 -26.46 10.62 -6.39
C SER A 64 -27.87 10.10 -6.10
N ALA A 65 -28.85 10.45 -6.94
CA ALA A 65 -30.22 9.95 -6.87
C ALA A 65 -30.35 8.41 -7.03
N LYS A 66 -29.26 7.71 -7.36
CA LYS A 66 -29.22 6.25 -7.46
C LYS A 66 -29.17 5.54 -6.10
N TYR A 67 -28.78 6.24 -5.04
CA TYR A 67 -28.56 5.66 -3.70
C TYR A 67 -29.28 6.50 -2.64
N SER A 68 -29.73 5.87 -1.57
CA SER A 68 -30.24 6.57 -0.39
C SER A 68 -29.13 7.31 0.35
N THR A 69 -29.48 8.33 1.13
CA THR A 69 -28.50 9.05 1.95
C THR A 69 -27.85 8.12 2.97
N LEU A 70 -28.61 7.21 3.59
CA LEU A 70 -28.07 6.22 4.52
C LEU A 70 -27.04 5.28 3.88
N GLU A 71 -27.26 4.82 2.64
CA GLU A 71 -26.29 3.99 1.92
C GLU A 71 -24.98 4.75 1.66
N ARG A 72 -25.10 6.01 1.22
CA ARG A 72 -23.94 6.90 1.03
C ARG A 72 -23.18 7.10 2.34
N MET A 73 -23.89 7.39 3.43
CA MET A 73 -23.29 7.59 4.75
C MET A 73 -22.56 6.34 5.26
N LYS A 74 -23.14 5.14 5.08
CA LYS A 74 -22.47 3.87 5.42
C LYS A 74 -21.15 3.70 4.66
N MET A 75 -21.13 4.01 3.36
CA MET A 75 -19.90 3.92 2.55
C MET A 75 -18.85 4.97 2.94
N ILE A 76 -19.27 6.18 3.32
CA ILE A 76 -18.38 7.20 3.86
C ILE A 76 -17.75 6.71 5.18
N HIS A 77 -18.54 6.14 6.08
CA HIS A 77 -18.05 5.61 7.36
C HIS A 77 -17.10 4.42 7.18
N GLU A 78 -17.36 3.54 6.22
CA GLU A 78 -16.43 2.46 5.87
C GLU A 78 -15.12 3.03 5.32
N THR A 79 -15.19 4.03 4.43
CA THR A 79 -14.00 4.66 3.87
C THR A 79 -13.19 5.36 4.97
N MET A 80 -13.85 6.12 5.86
CA MET A 80 -13.24 6.74 7.03
C MET A 80 -12.48 5.71 7.88
N ARG A 81 -13.11 4.55 8.15
CA ARG A 81 -12.49 3.47 8.92
C ARG A 81 -11.20 2.99 8.25
N GLN A 82 -11.20 2.80 6.93
CA GLN A 82 -10.07 2.29 6.17
C GLN A 82 -8.94 3.31 5.96
N THR A 83 -9.22 4.62 6.00
CA THR A 83 -8.25 5.64 5.55
C THR A 83 -7.97 6.79 6.49
N CYS A 84 -8.77 7.02 7.53
CA CYS A 84 -8.51 8.10 8.49
C CYS A 84 -9.08 7.79 9.88
N SER A 85 -8.81 6.58 10.38
CA SER A 85 -9.24 6.13 11.70
C SER A 85 -8.08 5.54 12.49
N HIS A 86 -8.33 5.15 13.74
CA HIS A 86 -7.35 4.39 14.52
C HIS A 86 -6.97 3.07 13.84
N GLU A 87 -7.91 2.42 13.16
CA GLU A 87 -7.68 1.19 12.41
C GLU A 87 -6.79 1.44 11.18
N SER A 88 -7.04 2.53 10.43
CA SER A 88 -6.18 2.90 9.30
C SER A 88 -4.76 3.21 9.76
N ALA A 89 -4.61 3.93 10.87
CA ALA A 89 -3.29 4.26 11.44
C ALA A 89 -2.47 3.01 11.77
N PHE A 90 -3.11 1.95 12.29
CA PHE A 90 -2.45 0.66 12.49
C PHE A 90 -1.96 0.07 11.16
N HIS A 91 -2.81 0.04 10.13
CA HIS A 91 -2.45 -0.51 8.82
C HIS A 91 -1.34 0.30 8.12
N GLU A 92 -1.39 1.62 8.18
CA GLU A 92 -0.37 2.53 7.65
C GLU A 92 1.01 2.26 8.27
N ILE A 93 1.07 2.16 9.60
CA ILE A 93 2.33 1.93 10.33
C ILE A 93 2.86 0.50 10.12
N ILE A 94 2.00 -0.51 10.20
CA ILE A 94 2.41 -1.91 10.00
C ILE A 94 2.86 -2.14 8.56
N THR A 95 2.24 -1.49 7.59
CA THR A 95 2.70 -1.55 6.20
C THR A 95 4.14 -1.06 6.05
N MET A 96 4.56 -0.06 6.83
CA MET A 96 5.93 0.47 6.79
C MET A 96 6.94 -0.37 7.56
N HIS A 97 6.51 -1.01 8.65
CA HIS A 97 7.44 -1.61 9.63
C HIS A 97 7.36 -3.12 9.80
N ALA A 98 6.32 -3.78 9.30
CA ALA A 98 6.26 -5.25 9.32
C ALA A 98 7.49 -5.81 8.59
N GLU A 99 8.18 -6.76 9.24
CA GLU A 99 9.39 -7.41 8.73
C GLU A 99 10.61 -6.48 8.56
N GLY A 100 10.58 -5.30 9.18
CA GLY A 100 11.63 -4.29 9.13
C GLY A 100 11.23 -3.04 8.36
N SER A 101 11.88 -1.91 8.66
CA SER A 101 11.69 -0.67 7.93
C SER A 101 12.19 -0.77 6.49
N MET A 102 11.76 0.14 5.61
CA MET A 102 12.18 0.20 4.19
C MET A 102 13.70 0.06 3.97
N GLU A 103 14.51 0.56 4.90
CA GLU A 103 15.97 0.46 4.80
C GLU A 103 16.46 -0.99 5.00
N ALA A 104 15.80 -1.77 5.85
CA ALA A 104 16.08 -3.19 6.00
C ALA A 104 15.86 -3.93 4.66
N GLN A 105 14.77 -3.63 3.94
CA GLN A 105 14.54 -4.25 2.64
C GLN A 105 15.56 -3.79 1.59
N LYS A 106 15.98 -2.53 1.56
CA LYS A 106 17.06 -2.08 0.65
C LYS A 106 18.37 -2.81 0.91
N MET A 107 18.74 -2.97 2.18
CA MET A 107 19.95 -3.70 2.57
C MET A 107 19.87 -5.17 2.16
N MET A 108 18.71 -5.81 2.36
CA MET A 108 18.51 -7.20 1.92
C MET A 108 18.48 -7.33 0.40
N ILE A 109 17.88 -6.40 -0.33
CA ILE A 109 17.94 -6.38 -1.81
C ILE A 109 19.38 -6.26 -2.28
N LEU A 110 20.19 -5.41 -1.66
CA LEU A 110 21.61 -5.29 -1.99
C LEU A 110 22.36 -6.60 -1.71
N ALA A 111 22.12 -7.23 -0.56
CA ALA A 111 22.76 -8.48 -0.16
C ALA A 111 22.37 -9.68 -1.05
N GLU A 112 21.11 -9.75 -1.47
CA GLU A 112 20.58 -10.85 -2.29
C GLU A 112 20.76 -10.62 -3.80
N SER A 113 21.15 -9.41 -4.20
CA SER A 113 21.36 -9.09 -5.61
C SER A 113 22.60 -9.80 -6.17
N PRO A 114 22.52 -10.40 -7.38
CA PRO A 114 23.66 -11.01 -8.05
C PRO A 114 24.60 -9.94 -8.65
N LEU A 115 25.17 -9.09 -7.79
CA LEU A 115 25.97 -7.92 -8.20
C LEU A 115 27.14 -8.30 -9.11
N SER A 116 27.83 -9.42 -8.84
CA SER A 116 28.93 -9.90 -9.69
C SER A 116 28.48 -10.16 -11.13
N ARG A 117 27.26 -10.68 -11.31
CA ARG A 117 26.67 -10.89 -12.64
C ARG A 117 26.36 -9.55 -13.32
N TYR A 118 25.84 -8.59 -12.57
CA TYR A 118 25.56 -7.24 -13.09
C TYR A 118 26.84 -6.52 -13.51
N GLU A 119 27.90 -6.61 -12.69
CA GLU A 119 29.22 -6.07 -12.99
C GLU A 119 29.82 -6.72 -14.24
N GLU A 120 29.74 -8.05 -14.34
CA GLU A 120 30.20 -8.77 -15.52
C GLU A 120 29.46 -8.33 -16.80
N MET A 121 28.13 -8.18 -16.73
CA MET A 121 27.33 -7.66 -17.83
C MET A 121 27.73 -6.24 -18.22
N ALA A 122 28.02 -5.38 -17.24
CA ALA A 122 28.51 -4.02 -17.48
C ALA A 122 29.89 -4.02 -18.16
N LYS A 123 30.83 -4.84 -17.67
CA LYS A 123 32.17 -5.00 -18.28
C LYS A 123 32.09 -5.52 -19.73
N ARG A 124 31.21 -6.49 -19.99
CA ARG A 124 30.95 -6.98 -21.36
C ARG A 124 30.43 -5.89 -22.27
N LYS A 125 29.45 -5.10 -21.80
CA LYS A 125 28.86 -4.00 -22.57
C LYS A 125 29.87 -2.87 -22.85
N ALA A 126 30.79 -2.63 -21.93
CA ALA A 126 31.85 -1.64 -22.08
C ALA A 126 33.05 -2.12 -22.93
N GLY A 127 33.07 -3.38 -23.37
CA GLY A 127 34.19 -3.94 -24.14
C GLY A 127 35.43 -4.27 -23.29
N ILE A 128 35.30 -4.27 -21.95
CA ILE A 128 36.40 -4.61 -21.03
C ILE A 128 36.66 -6.12 -21.05
N ILE A 129 35.61 -6.93 -21.22
CA ILE A 129 35.69 -8.38 -21.40
C ILE A 129 34.83 -8.81 -22.61
N PRO A 130 35.19 -9.90 -23.31
CA PRO A 130 34.45 -10.32 -24.50
C PRO A 130 33.04 -10.82 -24.19
N TRP A 131 32.12 -10.60 -25.14
CA TRP A 131 30.80 -11.25 -25.14
C TRP A 131 30.96 -12.73 -25.48
N GLY A 132 30.73 -13.62 -24.51
CA GLY A 132 30.74 -15.08 -24.72
C GLY A 132 31.94 -15.87 -24.15
N GLY A 133 32.67 -15.36 -23.16
CA GLY A 133 33.78 -16.10 -22.53
C GLY A 133 33.53 -16.46 -21.07
N GLY A 134 33.43 -17.77 -20.75
CA GLY A 134 33.82 -18.29 -19.43
C GLY A 134 32.86 -19.20 -18.66
N GLY A 135 32.19 -20.15 -19.31
CA GLY A 135 31.53 -21.26 -18.59
C GLY A 135 31.61 -22.53 -19.43
N LYS A 136 32.53 -23.45 -19.08
CA LYS A 136 32.46 -24.83 -19.57
C LYS A 136 31.20 -25.46 -18.97
N ILE A 137 30.38 -26.04 -19.84
CA ILE A 137 29.40 -27.09 -19.52
C ILE A 137 30.11 -28.28 -18.89
#